data_AF-A0A9E5XPI7-F1
#
_entry.id   AF-A0A9E5XPI7-F1
#
_cell.length_a   1.000
_cell.length_b   1.000
_cell.length_c   1.000
_cell.angle_alpha   90.00
_cell.angle_beta   90.00
_cell.angle_gamma   90.00
#
_symmetry.space_group_name_H-M   'P 1'
#
loop_
_entity.id
_entity.type
_entity.pdbx_description
1 polymer ?
#
loop_
_entity_poly.entity_id
_entity_poly.type
_entity_poly.pdbx_seq_one_letter_code
_entity_poly.pdbx_strand_id
1 'polypeptide(L)'
;MRGFLSFSWFLFGLLALAACQRQDASTGMALLPPPGAQSTPFSYNQGIPPTVTPTPRVSATPTVTPTLPPTVTPTPLPYTAVHTPTFTVTANPGLWPSGPGQARPGPRVVAYPLPHPPSLDGSPDDWGPMPLYAIRHVTYGRAHYQGPQDLSGVFLVGWDVGYLYLWVHVTDDVYVQEGRGPNIFRGDSAEVLLDTRLEEDYFTHTLSADDMQIGFMAGNPPGFHPDAWQWYPRFLMGYPTGVQVAASPAVDGYQLEIAIPWGRLNLRPREGLRMGFAISISDNDTPGTLRQETLISNSPYRRLTDPTTWGELLLEGGSPR
;
A
#
# COMPACT_ATOMS: atom_id res chain seq x y z
N MET A 1 49.92 10.95 -71.23
CA MET A 1 50.17 9.49 -71.10
C MET A 1 48.84 8.81 -70.82
N ARG A 2 48.59 7.72 -71.55
CA ARG A 2 47.45 6.76 -71.56
C ARG A 2 46.93 6.44 -70.13
N GLY A 3 45.66 6.14 -69.82
CA GLY A 3 44.48 5.70 -70.56
C GLY A 3 43.90 4.42 -69.91
N PHE A 4 42.57 4.36 -69.70
CA PHE A 4 41.72 3.15 -69.49
C PHE A 4 41.98 2.29 -68.21
N LEU A 5 41.10 1.48 -67.60
CA LEU A 5 39.86 0.78 -67.96
C LEU A 5 39.13 0.34 -66.65
N SER A 6 37.81 0.17 -66.75
CA SER A 6 36.93 -0.59 -65.84
C SER A 6 37.34 -2.07 -65.70
N PHE A 7 36.99 -2.74 -64.59
CA PHE A 7 36.40 -4.09 -64.62
C PHE A 7 35.88 -4.54 -63.24
N SER A 8 34.65 -5.05 -63.22
CA SER A 8 34.01 -5.77 -62.12
C SER A 8 33.94 -7.24 -62.52
N TRP A 9 34.41 -8.19 -61.70
CA TRP A 9 34.14 -9.63 -61.89
C TRP A 9 33.85 -10.35 -60.56
N PHE A 10 32.80 -11.17 -60.66
CA PHE A 10 32.28 -12.21 -59.77
C PHE A 10 33.27 -13.36 -59.52
N LEU A 11 33.18 -14.00 -58.34
CA LEU A 11 33.13 -15.48 -58.18
C LEU A 11 32.69 -15.79 -56.72
N PHE A 12 31.55 -16.41 -56.41
CA PHE A 12 31.01 -17.78 -56.66
C PHE A 12 31.71 -18.94 -55.92
N GLY A 13 30.89 -19.70 -55.19
CA GLY A 13 31.14 -21.03 -54.59
C GLY A 13 30.72 -21.04 -53.11
N LEU A 14 29.54 -21.48 -52.64
CA LEU A 14 28.53 -22.48 -53.04
C LEU A 14 28.99 -23.96 -53.03
N LEU A 15 28.12 -24.80 -52.45
CA LEU A 15 28.04 -26.28 -52.42
C LEU A 15 28.89 -27.01 -51.38
N ALA A 16 28.43 -28.08 -50.71
CA ALA A 16 27.20 -28.88 -50.76
C ALA A 16 27.11 -29.67 -49.43
N LEU A 17 25.96 -29.79 -48.78
CA LEU A 17 24.90 -30.78 -49.04
C LEU A 17 25.38 -32.23 -49.01
N ALA A 18 24.96 -32.97 -47.98
CA ALA A 18 24.61 -34.38 -48.11
C ALA A 18 23.36 -34.64 -47.27
N ALA A 19 22.32 -35.13 -47.96
CA ALA A 19 21.02 -35.53 -47.46
C ALA A 19 20.88 -37.06 -47.55
N CYS A 20 19.70 -37.53 -47.13
CA CYS A 20 19.18 -38.92 -47.14
C CYS A 20 19.72 -39.83 -46.02
N GLN A 21 18.92 -40.67 -45.34
CA GLN A 21 17.53 -41.09 -45.52
C GLN A 21 17.01 -41.79 -44.24
N ARG A 22 15.68 -41.85 -44.10
CA ARG A 22 14.89 -42.56 -43.07
C ARG A 22 15.28 -44.03 -42.86
N GLN A 23 15.12 -44.50 -41.61
CA GLN A 23 14.47 -45.77 -41.30
C GLN A 23 13.83 -45.71 -39.89
N ASP A 24 12.60 -46.24 -39.80
CA ASP A 24 11.79 -46.37 -38.59
C ASP A 24 12.38 -47.35 -37.57
N ALA A 25 12.16 -47.10 -36.28
CA ALA A 25 11.51 -48.03 -35.34
C ALA A 25 11.78 -47.65 -33.87
N SER A 26 10.67 -47.45 -33.15
CA SER A 26 10.44 -47.54 -31.71
C SER A 26 11.56 -48.09 -30.80
N THR A 27 11.91 -47.35 -29.74
CA THR A 27 12.10 -47.91 -28.37
C THR A 27 12.31 -46.81 -27.32
N GLY A 28 11.56 -46.91 -26.21
CA GLY A 28 12.09 -46.62 -24.88
C GLY A 28 12.00 -45.20 -24.31
N MET A 29 10.78 -44.72 -24.03
CA MET A 29 10.57 -43.67 -23.02
C MET A 29 10.76 -44.28 -21.62
N ALA A 30 11.78 -43.87 -20.87
CA ALA A 30 11.96 -44.27 -19.48
C ALA A 30 11.07 -43.40 -18.58
N LEU A 31 9.85 -43.89 -18.32
CA LEU A 31 9.03 -43.50 -17.18
C LEU A 31 9.47 -44.35 -15.97
N LEU A 32 9.86 -43.70 -14.88
CA LEU A 32 10.05 -44.38 -13.59
C LEU A 32 8.67 -44.65 -12.95
N PRO A 33 8.33 -45.91 -12.61
CA PRO A 33 7.11 -46.26 -11.87
C PRO A 33 7.32 -46.31 -10.34
N PRO A 34 6.24 -46.43 -9.54
CA PRO A 34 6.16 -46.02 -8.13
C PRO A 34 6.56 -47.12 -7.14
N PRO A 35 6.79 -46.81 -5.85
CA PRO A 35 6.97 -47.86 -4.83
C PRO A 35 5.63 -48.58 -4.58
N GLY A 36 5.65 -49.90 -4.84
CA GLY A 36 4.54 -50.82 -4.67
C GLY A 36 4.34 -51.28 -3.23
N ALA A 37 3.10 -51.66 -2.96
CA ALA A 37 2.68 -52.42 -1.80
C ALA A 37 3.23 -53.86 -1.85
N GLN A 38 3.70 -54.38 -0.72
CA GLN A 38 3.88 -55.82 -0.52
C GLN A 38 3.15 -56.27 0.74
N SER A 39 2.26 -57.22 0.52
CA SER A 39 1.40 -57.95 1.44
C SER A 39 2.17 -58.99 2.26
N THR A 40 1.93 -59.02 3.56
CA THR A 40 2.32 -60.14 4.45
C THR A 40 1.22 -61.21 4.49
N PRO A 41 1.55 -62.51 4.54
CA PRO A 41 0.57 -63.59 4.52
C PRO A 41 -0.17 -63.77 5.86
N PHE A 42 -1.49 -63.94 5.77
CA PHE A 42 -2.37 -64.36 6.86
C PHE A 42 -2.14 -65.84 7.19
N SER A 43 -1.80 -66.16 8.44
CA SER A 43 -1.94 -67.51 9.00
C SER A 43 -3.18 -67.56 9.88
N TYR A 44 -4.14 -68.40 9.47
CA TYR A 44 -5.38 -68.66 10.17
C TYR A 44 -5.13 -69.70 11.28
N ASN A 45 -5.24 -69.30 12.54
CA ASN A 45 -5.19 -70.22 13.68
C ASN A 45 -6.56 -70.21 14.37
N GLN A 46 -7.28 -71.33 14.22
CA GLN A 46 -8.57 -71.58 14.86
C GLN A 46 -8.34 -71.87 16.35
N GLY A 47 -8.62 -70.87 17.20
CA GLY A 47 -8.64 -71.01 18.66
C GLY A 47 -9.97 -70.49 19.20
N ILE A 48 -10.73 -71.38 19.84
CA ILE A 48 -12.00 -71.10 20.53
C ILE A 48 -11.75 -70.07 21.65
N PRO A 49 -12.51 -68.95 21.73
CA PRO A 49 -12.32 -67.99 22.82
C PRO A 49 -12.94 -68.51 24.14
N PRO A 50 -12.26 -68.33 25.29
CA PRO A 50 -12.84 -68.63 26.59
C PRO A 50 -13.89 -67.59 27.00
N THR A 51 -14.95 -68.07 27.63
CA THR A 51 -16.02 -67.29 28.28
C THR A 51 -15.43 -66.33 29.32
N VAL A 52 -15.64 -65.02 29.13
CA VAL A 52 -15.33 -63.98 30.13
C VAL A 52 -16.59 -63.58 30.90
N THR A 53 -16.54 -63.81 32.21
CA THR A 53 -17.55 -63.39 33.19
C THR A 53 -17.55 -61.85 33.34
N PRO A 54 -18.70 -61.16 33.34
CA PRO A 54 -18.72 -59.71 33.51
C PRO A 54 -18.33 -59.29 34.94
N THR A 55 -17.37 -58.38 35.04
CA THR A 55 -16.97 -57.69 36.28
C THR A 55 -17.98 -56.57 36.60
N PRO A 56 -18.33 -56.32 37.88
CA PRO A 56 -19.32 -55.30 38.23
C PRO A 56 -18.89 -53.87 37.85
N ARG A 57 -19.85 -53.12 37.30
CA ARG A 57 -19.72 -51.71 36.90
C ARG A 57 -19.56 -50.82 38.13
N VAL A 58 -18.43 -50.13 38.25
CA VAL A 58 -18.26 -49.04 39.21
C VAL A 58 -18.95 -47.80 38.66
N SER A 59 -19.82 -47.19 39.47
CA SER A 59 -20.54 -45.95 39.16
C SER A 59 -19.57 -44.79 39.03
N ALA A 60 -19.64 -44.04 37.92
CA ALA A 60 -18.82 -42.84 37.72
C ALA A 60 -19.38 -41.69 38.56
N THR A 61 -18.53 -41.08 39.39
CA THR A 61 -18.78 -39.80 40.06
C THR A 61 -18.98 -38.70 39.00
N PRO A 62 -19.96 -37.79 39.14
CA PRO A 62 -20.15 -36.71 38.16
C PRO A 62 -18.94 -35.77 38.14
N THR A 63 -18.33 -35.61 36.97
CA THR A 63 -17.34 -34.57 36.69
C THR A 63 -18.03 -33.21 36.69
N VAL A 64 -17.61 -32.31 37.58
CA VAL A 64 -18.09 -30.93 37.61
C VAL A 64 -17.39 -30.17 36.47
N THR A 65 -18.14 -29.73 35.47
CA THR A 65 -17.63 -28.82 34.42
C THR A 65 -17.33 -27.45 35.04
N PRO A 66 -16.12 -26.89 34.91
CA PRO A 66 -15.86 -25.54 35.37
C PRO A 66 -16.69 -24.55 34.55
N THR A 67 -17.56 -23.82 35.24
CA THR A 67 -18.33 -22.71 34.66
C THR A 67 -17.37 -21.58 34.31
N LEU A 68 -17.35 -21.16 33.03
CA LEU A 68 -16.59 -19.99 32.61
C LEU A 68 -17.09 -18.75 33.38
N PRO A 69 -16.20 -17.89 33.91
CA PRO A 69 -16.62 -16.64 34.52
C PRO A 69 -17.34 -15.76 33.48
N PRO A 70 -18.30 -14.92 33.91
CA PRO A 70 -19.06 -14.08 33.00
C PRO A 70 -18.12 -13.15 32.23
N THR A 71 -18.31 -13.11 30.90
CA THR A 71 -17.69 -12.12 30.02
C THR A 71 -18.09 -10.73 30.50
N VAL A 72 -17.16 -10.00 31.08
CA VAL A 72 -17.32 -8.56 31.34
C VAL A 72 -17.37 -7.84 30.00
N THR A 73 -18.56 -7.42 29.58
CA THR A 73 -18.72 -6.45 28.49
C THR A 73 -17.97 -5.17 28.91
N PRO A 74 -16.93 -4.71 28.20
CA PRO A 74 -16.29 -3.45 28.54
C PRO A 74 -17.33 -2.34 28.43
N THR A 75 -17.54 -1.65 29.55
CA THR A 75 -18.32 -0.41 29.56
C THR A 75 -17.55 0.61 28.71
N PRO A 76 -18.15 1.23 27.68
CA PRO A 76 -17.44 2.25 26.91
C PRO A 76 -17.02 3.36 27.86
N LEU A 77 -15.72 3.65 27.89
CA LEU A 77 -15.19 4.79 28.63
C LEU A 77 -15.85 6.06 28.09
N PRO A 78 -16.25 7.02 28.94
CA PRO A 78 -16.74 8.30 28.45
C PRO A 78 -15.62 8.98 27.68
N TYR A 79 -15.73 9.00 26.35
CA TYR A 79 -14.84 9.76 25.49
C TYR A 79 -15.10 11.23 25.77
N THR A 80 -14.15 11.89 26.44
CA THR A 80 -14.16 13.35 26.53
C THR A 80 -13.97 13.84 25.11
N ALA A 81 -14.99 14.49 24.53
CA ALA A 81 -14.89 15.08 23.20
C ALA A 81 -13.70 16.05 23.18
N VAL A 82 -12.58 15.59 22.63
CA VAL A 82 -11.47 16.46 22.27
C VAL A 82 -12.01 17.42 21.22
N HIS A 83 -11.70 18.69 21.37
CA HIS A 83 -12.15 19.73 20.46
C HIS A 83 -11.70 19.37 19.04
N THR A 84 -12.59 18.89 18.18
CA THR A 84 -12.25 18.71 16.77
C THR A 84 -12.05 20.09 16.16
N PRO A 85 -10.84 20.49 15.72
CA PRO A 85 -10.67 21.77 15.05
C PRO A 85 -11.59 21.84 13.84
N THR A 86 -12.33 22.94 13.73
CA THR A 86 -13.25 23.17 12.61
C THR A 86 -12.44 23.64 11.40
N PHE A 87 -12.04 22.68 10.58
CA PHE A 87 -11.43 22.98 9.28
C PHE A 87 -12.51 23.19 8.22
N THR A 88 -12.38 24.26 7.44
CA THR A 88 -13.18 24.40 6.21
C THR A 88 -12.39 23.77 5.07
N VAL A 89 -12.98 22.78 4.39
CA VAL A 89 -12.36 22.16 3.22
C VAL A 89 -12.11 23.25 2.18
N THR A 90 -10.84 23.48 1.86
CA THR A 90 -10.45 24.44 0.84
C THR A 90 -10.83 23.84 -0.51
N ALA A 91 -11.63 24.59 -1.28
CA ALA A 91 -11.80 24.26 -2.69
C ALA A 91 -10.42 24.32 -3.35
N ASN A 92 -9.96 23.20 -3.91
CA ASN A 92 -8.67 23.04 -4.58
C ASN A 92 -8.27 24.34 -5.31
N PRO A 93 -7.24 25.08 -4.85
CA PRO A 93 -6.95 26.39 -5.39
C PRO A 93 -6.67 26.25 -6.88
N GLY A 94 -7.38 27.06 -7.66
CA GLY A 94 -7.24 27.13 -9.10
C GLY A 94 -5.80 27.40 -9.54
N LEU A 95 -5.58 27.23 -10.84
CA LEU A 95 -4.29 27.28 -11.51
C LEU A 95 -3.38 28.44 -11.02
N TRP A 96 -2.17 28.15 -10.52
CA TRP A 96 -1.07 29.12 -10.50
C TRP A 96 -0.82 29.60 -11.93
N PRO A 97 -0.37 30.85 -12.13
CA PRO A 97 0.11 31.32 -13.40
C PRO A 97 1.45 30.63 -13.73
N SER A 98 1.42 29.36 -14.11
CA SER A 98 2.36 28.87 -15.11
C SER A 98 1.97 29.51 -16.44
N GLY A 99 2.96 29.83 -17.28
CA GLY A 99 2.69 30.26 -18.66
C GLY A 99 1.66 29.35 -19.34
N PRO A 100 1.00 29.82 -20.41
CA PRO A 100 -0.14 29.13 -21.00
C PRO A 100 0.19 27.65 -21.30
N GLY A 101 -0.40 26.71 -20.55
CA GLY A 101 -0.57 25.31 -20.96
C GLY A 101 0.13 24.19 -20.17
N GLN A 102 0.79 24.40 -19.02
CA GLN A 102 1.54 23.32 -18.33
C GLN A 102 1.24 23.24 -16.83
N ALA A 103 0.16 22.55 -16.47
CA ALA A 103 -0.14 22.16 -15.09
C ALA A 103 -0.55 20.69 -15.12
N ARG A 104 -0.13 19.86 -14.14
CA ARG A 104 -0.65 18.49 -14.06
C ARG A 104 -2.19 18.54 -13.92
N PRO A 105 -2.92 17.59 -14.52
CA PRO A 105 -4.39 17.54 -14.43
C PRO A 105 -4.91 17.23 -13.02
N GLY A 106 -4.03 16.83 -12.09
CA GLY A 106 -4.36 16.53 -10.71
C GLY A 106 -4.54 17.77 -9.81
N PRO A 107 -4.84 17.57 -8.52
CA PRO A 107 -5.05 18.64 -7.55
C PRO A 107 -3.77 19.43 -7.28
N ARG A 108 -3.94 20.66 -6.81
CA ARG A 108 -2.84 21.53 -6.38
C ARG A 108 -2.92 21.68 -4.87
N VAL A 109 -1.89 21.18 -4.21
CA VAL A 109 -1.77 21.18 -2.77
C VAL A 109 -0.67 22.15 -2.40
N VAL A 110 -0.93 23.00 -1.43
CA VAL A 110 0.03 23.95 -0.89
C VAL A 110 0.36 23.55 0.54
N ALA A 111 1.64 23.29 0.80
CA ALA A 111 2.21 23.09 2.11
C ALA A 111 2.80 24.39 2.63
N TYR A 112 2.38 24.77 3.84
CA TYR A 112 2.86 25.96 4.51
C TYR A 112 3.89 25.60 5.59
N PRO A 113 4.83 26.50 5.91
CA PRO A 113 5.80 26.29 6.95
C PRO A 113 5.09 26.20 8.31
N LEU A 114 5.44 25.19 9.10
CA LEU A 114 5.01 25.05 10.48
C LEU A 114 6.03 25.81 11.37
N PRO A 115 5.58 26.78 12.20
CA PRO A 115 6.48 27.56 13.04
C PRO A 115 7.16 26.70 14.12
N HIS A 116 6.51 25.60 14.50
CA HIS A 116 7.01 24.59 15.41
C HIS A 116 6.72 23.20 14.82
N PRO A 117 7.62 22.22 14.96
CA PRO A 117 7.33 20.84 14.61
C PRO A 117 6.08 20.36 15.37
N PRO A 118 5.14 19.67 14.71
CA PRO A 118 3.97 19.13 15.38
C PRO A 118 4.36 17.96 16.28
N SER A 119 3.60 17.79 17.34
CA SER A 119 3.71 16.70 18.30
C SER A 119 3.09 15.47 17.66
N LEU A 120 3.92 14.54 17.15
CA LEU A 120 3.43 13.33 16.47
C LEU A 120 2.63 12.43 17.41
N ASP A 121 1.34 12.69 17.54
CA ASP A 121 0.38 12.01 18.42
C ASP A 121 -0.91 11.61 17.70
N GLY A 122 -1.03 11.93 16.41
CA GLY A 122 -2.21 11.61 15.61
C GLY A 122 -3.33 12.64 15.75
N SER A 123 -3.04 13.83 16.27
CA SER A 123 -3.98 14.94 16.41
C SER A 123 -3.52 16.16 15.59
N PRO A 124 -4.43 16.95 15.01
CA PRO A 124 -4.07 18.18 14.30
C PRO A 124 -4.03 19.43 15.22
N ASP A 125 -4.12 19.28 16.53
CA ASP A 125 -4.39 20.38 17.47
C ASP A 125 -3.32 21.49 17.48
N ASP A 126 -2.06 21.15 17.18
CA ASP A 126 -0.93 22.08 17.16
C ASP A 126 -0.52 22.57 15.76
N TRP A 127 -1.25 22.17 14.72
CA TRP A 127 -0.99 22.58 13.33
C TRP A 127 -1.38 24.03 13.02
N GLY A 128 -2.28 24.61 13.83
CA GLY A 128 -2.83 25.94 13.59
C GLY A 128 -3.72 26.01 12.35
N PRO A 129 -4.00 27.21 11.82
CA PRO A 129 -4.87 27.38 10.67
C PRO A 129 -4.16 26.92 9.40
N MET A 130 -4.49 25.73 8.91
CA MET A 130 -3.97 25.16 7.68
C MET A 130 -5.11 24.86 6.68
N PRO A 131 -4.86 24.94 5.36
CA PRO A 131 -5.84 24.50 4.37
C PRO A 131 -6.10 23.00 4.49
N LEU A 132 -7.37 22.64 4.56
CA LEU A 132 -7.81 21.26 4.58
C LEU A 132 -8.18 20.78 3.17
N TYR A 133 -7.57 19.68 2.73
CA TYR A 133 -7.78 19.11 1.41
C TYR A 133 -8.56 17.80 1.49
N ALA A 134 -9.41 17.52 0.50
CA ALA A 134 -10.24 16.30 0.49
C ALA A 134 -9.59 15.14 -0.29
N ILE A 135 -9.84 13.92 0.20
CA ILE A 135 -9.57 12.63 -0.43
C ILE A 135 -10.93 11.97 -0.64
N ARG A 136 -11.36 11.85 -1.90
CA ARG A 136 -12.77 11.47 -2.21
C ARG A 136 -12.98 10.81 -3.56
N HIS A 137 -11.95 10.77 -4.40
CA HIS A 137 -12.09 10.25 -5.75
C HIS A 137 -11.79 8.76 -5.75
N VAL A 138 -12.80 7.93 -5.98
CA VAL A 138 -12.63 6.48 -6.10
C VAL A 138 -11.80 6.16 -7.35
N THR A 139 -10.66 5.50 -7.14
CA THR A 139 -9.67 5.15 -8.19
C THR A 139 -9.48 3.64 -8.34
N TYR A 140 -9.94 2.86 -7.37
CA TYR A 140 -10.06 1.40 -7.42
C TYR A 140 -11.33 0.99 -6.66
N GLY A 141 -11.94 -0.14 -7.05
CA GLY A 141 -12.96 -0.75 -6.20
C GLY A 141 -14.33 -0.08 -6.18
N ARG A 142 -14.71 0.67 -7.23
CA ARG A 142 -15.99 1.43 -7.24
C ARG A 142 -17.26 0.63 -6.93
N ALA A 143 -17.25 -0.69 -7.14
CA ALA A 143 -18.36 -1.55 -6.79
C ALA A 143 -18.50 -1.83 -5.28
N HIS A 144 -17.43 -1.60 -4.51
CA HIS A 144 -17.39 -1.75 -3.05
C HIS A 144 -17.70 -0.45 -2.32
N TYR A 145 -17.41 0.71 -2.94
CA TYR A 145 -17.68 2.02 -2.35
C TYR A 145 -19.17 2.35 -2.15
N GLN A 146 -19.61 2.55 -0.91
CA GLN A 146 -21.01 2.82 -0.55
C GLN A 146 -21.29 4.31 -0.26
N GLY A 147 -20.27 5.16 -0.22
CA GLY A 147 -20.43 6.60 -0.02
C GLY A 147 -19.43 7.19 0.96
N PRO A 148 -19.53 8.49 1.30
CA PRO A 148 -18.54 9.15 2.13
C PRO A 148 -18.54 8.70 3.60
N GLN A 149 -19.62 8.05 4.07
CA GLN A 149 -19.69 7.42 5.39
C GLN A 149 -18.99 6.06 5.44
N ASP A 150 -18.87 5.41 4.28
CA ASP A 150 -18.15 4.14 4.09
C ASP A 150 -16.66 4.45 3.94
N LEU A 151 -16.30 5.36 3.02
CA LEU A 151 -14.92 5.84 2.96
C LEU A 151 -14.83 7.31 2.50
N SER A 152 -14.21 8.14 3.34
CA SER A 152 -13.74 9.46 2.92
C SER A 152 -12.53 9.90 3.72
N GLY A 153 -11.84 10.93 3.25
CA GLY A 153 -10.74 11.47 4.03
C GLY A 153 -10.48 12.93 3.76
N VAL A 154 -9.76 13.53 4.69
CA VAL A 154 -9.22 14.87 4.56
C VAL A 154 -7.79 14.88 5.09
N PHE A 155 -6.97 15.82 4.62
CA PHE A 155 -5.61 15.95 5.10
C PHE A 155 -5.14 17.40 5.17
N LEU A 156 -4.22 17.63 6.09
CA LEU A 156 -3.37 18.81 6.17
C LEU A 156 -1.97 18.44 5.67
N VAL A 157 -1.25 19.44 5.17
CA VAL A 157 0.16 19.29 4.83
C VAL A 157 0.92 20.55 5.21
N GLY A 158 2.07 20.35 5.82
CA GLY A 158 2.94 21.41 6.30
C GLY A 158 4.39 20.99 6.21
N TRP A 159 5.32 21.91 6.43
CA TRP A 159 6.74 21.58 6.35
C TRP A 159 7.58 22.40 7.32
N ASP A 160 8.73 21.86 7.67
CA ASP A 160 9.80 22.62 8.31
C ASP A 160 11.16 22.26 7.68
N VAL A 161 12.25 22.69 8.30
CA VAL A 161 13.61 22.40 7.81
C VAL A 161 13.98 20.91 7.83
N GLY A 162 13.30 20.11 8.65
CA GLY A 162 13.58 18.69 8.87
C GLY A 162 12.66 17.75 8.07
N TYR A 163 11.37 18.07 7.97
CA TYR A 163 10.34 17.15 7.49
C TYR A 163 9.28 17.82 6.62
N LEU A 164 8.69 16.99 5.75
CA LEU A 164 7.34 17.18 5.24
C LEU A 164 6.36 16.48 6.19
N TYR A 165 5.36 17.20 6.66
CA TYR A 165 4.35 16.69 7.58
C TYR A 165 3.01 16.49 6.87
N LEU A 166 2.29 15.44 7.24
CA LEU A 166 0.89 15.24 6.89
C LEU A 166 0.09 14.85 8.14
N TRP A 167 -1.08 15.43 8.30
CA TRP A 167 -2.13 14.85 9.15
C TRP A 167 -3.26 14.39 8.25
N VAL A 168 -3.80 13.20 8.50
CA VAL A 168 -4.83 12.57 7.67
C VAL A 168 -5.94 12.08 8.60
N HIS A 169 -7.16 12.55 8.37
CA HIS A 169 -8.36 11.98 8.97
C HIS A 169 -9.06 11.10 7.96
N VAL A 170 -9.36 9.87 8.36
CA VAL A 170 -10.08 8.89 7.58
C VAL A 170 -11.41 8.62 8.25
N THR A 171 -12.48 8.87 7.52
CA THR A 171 -13.82 8.37 7.85
C THR A 171 -13.96 6.99 7.22
N ASP A 172 -14.27 6.01 8.05
CA ASP A 172 -14.30 4.57 7.73
C ASP A 172 -15.29 3.88 8.69
N ASP A 173 -16.26 3.14 8.15
CA ASP A 173 -17.27 2.47 8.96
C ASP A 173 -16.81 1.12 9.54
N VAL A 174 -15.81 0.46 8.93
CA VAL A 174 -15.26 -0.81 9.39
C VAL A 174 -13.73 -0.86 9.27
N TYR A 175 -13.04 -0.44 10.33
CA TYR A 175 -11.59 -0.54 10.40
C TYR A 175 -11.04 -1.97 10.55
N VAL A 176 -10.27 -2.43 9.55
CA VAL A 176 -9.56 -3.72 9.41
C VAL A 176 -8.13 -3.55 8.82
N GLN A 177 -7.13 -3.42 9.71
CA GLN A 177 -5.72 -3.34 9.28
C GLN A 177 -4.83 -4.52 9.70
N GLU A 178 -5.04 -5.67 9.07
CA GLU A 178 -4.27 -6.89 9.31
C GLU A 178 -2.96 -6.97 8.49
N GLY A 179 -2.77 -6.09 7.51
CA GLY A 179 -1.63 -6.04 6.61
C GLY A 179 -0.35 -5.52 7.28
N ARG A 180 0.82 -6.01 6.85
CA ARG A 180 2.14 -5.56 7.33
C ARG A 180 3.14 -5.48 6.18
N GLY A 181 4.16 -4.63 6.34
CA GLY A 181 5.22 -4.43 5.35
C GLY A 181 4.65 -4.19 3.94
N PRO A 182 5.02 -5.00 2.92
CA PRO A 182 4.55 -4.79 1.56
C PRO A 182 3.04 -5.00 1.36
N ASN A 183 2.34 -5.54 2.37
CA ASN A 183 0.91 -5.85 2.32
C ASN A 183 0.03 -4.83 3.05
N ILE A 184 0.55 -3.72 3.60
CA ILE A 184 -0.28 -2.75 4.34
C ILE A 184 -1.44 -2.20 3.51
N PHE A 185 -1.27 -2.07 2.19
CA PHE A 185 -2.31 -1.59 1.26
C PHE A 185 -3.55 -2.49 1.17
N ARG A 186 -3.49 -3.70 1.73
CA ARG A 186 -4.56 -4.69 1.73
C ARG A 186 -5.53 -4.57 2.91
N GLY A 187 -5.25 -3.66 3.84
CA GLY A 187 -6.17 -3.22 4.89
C GLY A 187 -6.23 -1.70 4.92
N ASP A 188 -6.88 -1.14 5.94
CA ASP A 188 -7.09 0.30 6.00
C ASP A 188 -5.80 1.06 6.27
N SER A 189 -5.39 1.82 5.27
CA SER A 189 -4.08 2.45 5.19
C SER A 189 -4.11 3.68 4.32
N ALA A 190 -3.20 4.61 4.58
CA ALA A 190 -2.94 5.72 3.67
C ALA A 190 -1.70 5.44 2.84
N GLU A 191 -1.60 6.05 1.65
CA GLU A 191 -0.38 6.09 0.87
C GLU A 191 -0.16 7.47 0.24
N VAL A 192 1.10 7.83 0.09
CA VAL A 192 1.54 9.03 -0.63
C VAL A 192 2.38 8.61 -1.83
N LEU A 193 2.08 9.21 -2.97
CA LEU A 193 2.90 9.21 -4.18
C LEU A 193 3.60 10.57 -4.27
N LEU A 194 4.92 10.55 -4.47
CA LEU A 194 5.74 11.75 -4.63
C LEU A 194 6.63 11.61 -5.84
N ASP A 195 6.60 12.59 -6.72
CA ASP A 195 7.59 12.79 -7.77
C ASP A 195 8.52 13.91 -7.26
N THR A 196 9.72 13.52 -6.83
CA THR A 196 10.63 14.42 -6.09
C THR A 196 11.48 15.29 -7.01
N ARG A 197 11.54 15.00 -8.31
CA ARG A 197 12.23 15.84 -9.32
C ARG A 197 11.31 16.22 -10.47
N LEU A 198 10.08 16.59 -10.13
CA LEU A 198 9.01 16.99 -11.03
C LEU A 198 9.44 17.82 -12.27
N GLU A 199 10.33 18.80 -12.11
CA GLU A 199 10.74 19.66 -13.23
C GLU A 199 11.69 18.96 -14.22
N GLU A 200 12.43 17.95 -13.78
CA GLU A 200 13.43 17.24 -14.59
C GLU A 200 12.75 16.30 -15.60
N ASP A 201 11.62 15.70 -15.25
CA ASP A 201 10.92 14.70 -16.07
C ASP A 201 9.39 14.88 -16.08
N TYR A 202 8.93 16.13 -15.98
CA TYR A 202 7.53 16.57 -15.85
C TYR A 202 6.49 15.82 -16.71
N PHE A 203 6.83 15.46 -17.95
CA PHE A 203 5.95 14.80 -18.93
C PHE A 203 6.15 13.28 -19.04
N THR A 204 6.92 12.68 -18.12
CA THR A 204 7.23 11.25 -18.16
C THR A 204 6.07 10.44 -17.58
N HIS A 205 5.49 9.59 -18.43
CA HIS A 205 4.30 8.77 -18.11
C HIS A 205 4.61 7.44 -17.42
N THR A 206 5.83 7.28 -16.91
CA THR A 206 6.32 6.03 -16.32
C THR A 206 7.17 6.33 -15.11
N LEU A 207 7.06 5.49 -14.08
CA LEU A 207 7.85 5.62 -12.87
C LEU A 207 9.36 5.71 -13.14
N SER A 208 10.02 6.68 -12.52
CA SER A 208 11.45 6.95 -12.54
C SER A 208 12.10 6.60 -11.20
N ALA A 209 13.36 7.02 -10.98
CA ALA A 209 14.11 6.73 -9.76
C ALA A 209 13.78 7.68 -8.60
N ASP A 210 13.13 8.80 -8.89
CA ASP A 210 12.75 9.83 -7.94
C ASP A 210 11.23 9.85 -7.65
N ASP A 211 10.49 8.95 -8.30
CA ASP A 211 9.12 8.61 -7.99
C ASP A 211 9.03 7.64 -6.80
N MET A 212 8.31 8.06 -5.77
CA MET A 212 8.16 7.37 -4.50
C MET A 212 6.72 6.93 -4.26
N GLN A 213 6.56 5.77 -3.63
CA GLN A 213 5.29 5.30 -3.07
C GLN A 213 5.57 4.83 -1.65
N ILE A 214 5.00 5.54 -0.68
CA ILE A 214 5.15 5.24 0.75
C ILE A 214 3.75 5.06 1.33
N GLY A 215 3.50 3.93 1.99
CA GLY A 215 2.26 3.65 2.69
C GLY A 215 2.44 3.73 4.19
N PHE A 216 1.34 4.01 4.87
CA PHE A 216 1.23 4.27 6.29
C PHE A 216 0.01 3.53 6.83
N MET A 217 0.16 2.92 7.99
CA MET A 217 -0.94 2.27 8.68
C MET A 217 -1.02 2.77 10.11
N ALA A 218 -2.23 2.81 10.69
CA ALA A 218 -2.40 3.07 12.12
C ALA A 218 -2.07 1.82 12.96
N GLY A 219 -2.19 0.62 12.38
CA GLY A 219 -2.05 -0.67 13.08
C GLY A 219 -3.38 -1.12 13.69
N ASN A 220 -3.38 -2.19 14.50
CA ASN A 220 -4.62 -2.75 15.04
C ASN A 220 -4.85 -2.37 16.51
N PRO A 221 -6.11 -2.17 16.93
CA PRO A 221 -6.47 -2.14 18.34
C PRO A 221 -6.22 -3.49 19.07
N PRO A 222 -5.96 -3.50 20.39
CA PRO A 222 -5.77 -2.33 21.24
C PRO A 222 -4.39 -1.70 21.06
N GLY A 223 -4.34 -0.37 21.01
CA GLY A 223 -3.09 0.39 21.08
C GLY A 223 -2.31 0.51 19.78
N PHE A 224 -3.01 0.60 18.63
CA PHE A 224 -2.52 1.05 17.31
C PHE A 224 -1.00 1.09 17.19
N HIS A 225 -0.41 0.18 16.43
CA HIS A 225 1.03 0.13 16.15
C HIS A 225 1.30 0.74 14.79
N PRO A 226 1.55 2.05 14.68
CA PRO A 226 1.65 2.70 13.40
C PRO A 226 2.98 2.33 12.75
N ASP A 227 2.97 2.19 11.44
CA ASP A 227 4.14 1.76 10.69
C ASP A 227 4.07 2.29 9.26
N ALA A 228 5.20 2.22 8.56
CA ALA A 228 5.32 2.65 7.17
C ALA A 228 6.06 1.63 6.32
N TRP A 229 5.67 1.56 5.04
CA TRP A 229 6.38 0.75 4.06
C TRP A 229 6.55 1.52 2.75
N GLN A 230 7.75 1.49 2.18
CA GLN A 230 8.02 2.06 0.88
C GLN A 230 8.09 0.98 -0.20
N TRP A 231 7.30 1.13 -1.27
CA TRP A 231 7.34 0.24 -2.43
C TRP A 231 8.18 0.79 -3.57
N TYR A 232 8.17 2.11 -3.77
CA TYR A 232 8.92 2.78 -4.84
C TYR A 232 9.82 3.90 -4.32
N PRO A 233 10.97 4.14 -4.97
CA PRO A 233 11.53 3.30 -6.04
C PRO A 233 12.00 1.93 -5.51
N ARG A 234 12.04 0.91 -6.37
CA ARG A 234 12.25 -0.49 -5.93
C ARG A 234 13.58 -0.73 -5.23
N PHE A 235 14.62 0.04 -5.54
CA PHE A 235 15.93 -0.06 -4.88
C PHE A 235 15.94 0.50 -3.44
N LEU A 236 14.89 1.23 -3.04
CA LEU A 236 14.67 1.72 -1.68
C LEU A 236 13.54 0.98 -0.95
N MET A 237 13.02 -0.10 -1.53
CA MET A 237 11.87 -0.84 -1.00
C MET A 237 12.18 -1.40 0.39
N GLY A 238 11.27 -1.18 1.34
CA GLY A 238 11.44 -1.57 2.73
C GLY A 238 10.86 -0.55 3.71
N TYR A 239 11.21 -0.70 4.98
CA TYR A 239 10.89 0.29 6.02
C TYR A 239 11.66 1.59 5.76
N PRO A 240 10.98 2.72 5.57
CA PRO A 240 11.64 3.98 5.21
C PRO A 240 12.27 4.65 6.45
N THR A 241 13.60 4.51 6.58
CA THR A 241 14.35 5.08 7.72
C THR A 241 14.02 6.55 7.98
N GLY A 242 13.69 6.86 9.23
CA GLY A 242 13.45 8.22 9.72
C GLY A 242 12.04 8.76 9.45
N VAL A 243 11.22 8.06 8.65
CA VAL A 243 9.79 8.33 8.58
C VAL A 243 9.16 7.96 9.92
N GLN A 244 8.33 8.84 10.44
CA GLN A 244 7.61 8.67 11.70
C GLN A 244 6.12 8.69 11.42
N VAL A 245 5.37 7.84 12.12
CA VAL A 245 3.92 7.73 12.03
C VAL A 245 3.36 7.64 13.45
N ALA A 246 2.41 8.50 13.75
CA ALA A 246 1.54 8.40 14.91
C ALA A 246 0.11 8.20 14.43
N ALA A 247 -0.72 7.61 15.29
CA ALA A 247 -2.11 7.37 14.97
C ALA A 247 -2.99 7.50 16.22
N SER A 248 -4.21 7.97 16.01
CA SER A 248 -5.22 8.08 17.05
C SER A 248 -6.58 7.62 16.51
N PRO A 249 -7.47 7.09 17.36
CA PRO A 249 -8.84 6.81 16.94
C PRO A 249 -9.60 8.12 16.68
N ALA A 250 -10.50 8.10 15.71
CA ALA A 250 -11.55 9.12 15.53
C ALA A 250 -12.93 8.52 15.84
N VAL A 251 -13.92 9.37 16.04
CA VAL A 251 -15.31 8.92 16.29
C VAL A 251 -15.89 8.18 15.08
N ASP A 252 -15.45 8.56 13.89
CA ASP A 252 -15.93 8.11 12.59
C ASP A 252 -14.85 7.37 11.78
N GLY A 253 -13.75 6.95 12.42
CA GLY A 253 -12.67 6.22 11.76
C GLY A 253 -11.34 6.36 12.51
N TYR A 254 -10.30 6.81 11.83
CA TYR A 254 -8.96 6.94 12.41
C TYR A 254 -8.18 8.13 11.85
N GLN A 255 -7.15 8.53 12.58
CA GLN A 255 -6.25 9.61 12.20
C GLN A 255 -4.82 9.10 12.11
N LEU A 256 -4.07 9.66 11.16
CA LEU A 256 -2.63 9.48 11.02
C LEU A 256 -1.94 10.83 11.08
N GLU A 257 -0.78 10.87 11.71
CA GLU A 257 0.13 11.99 11.65
C GLU A 257 1.53 11.50 11.27
N ILE A 258 2.08 12.09 10.21
CA ILE A 258 3.21 11.54 9.47
C ILE A 258 4.27 12.63 9.34
N ALA A 259 5.53 12.27 9.63
CA ALA A 259 6.69 13.09 9.32
C ALA A 259 7.65 12.34 8.39
N ILE A 260 7.87 12.88 7.19
CA ILE A 260 8.79 12.33 6.20
C ILE A 260 10.03 13.22 6.14
N PRO A 261 11.22 12.73 6.53
CA PRO A 261 12.41 13.55 6.55
C PRO A 261 12.83 13.91 5.11
N TRP A 262 13.25 15.14 4.88
CA TRP A 262 13.69 15.59 3.54
C TRP A 262 14.84 14.75 2.97
N GLY A 263 15.70 14.22 3.84
CA GLY A 263 16.75 13.28 3.46
C GLY A 263 16.22 11.97 2.88
N ARG A 264 15.03 11.50 3.28
CA ARG A 264 14.39 10.33 2.68
C ARG A 264 13.89 10.62 1.27
N LEU A 265 13.49 11.86 1.01
CA LEU A 265 13.07 12.35 -0.31
C LEU A 265 14.26 12.78 -1.19
N ASN A 266 15.49 12.73 -0.66
CA ASN A 266 16.70 13.26 -1.32
C ASN A 266 16.54 14.73 -1.76
N LEU A 267 15.84 15.53 -0.96
CA LEU A 267 15.56 16.93 -1.21
C LEU A 267 16.04 17.81 -0.06
N ARG A 268 16.09 19.11 -0.32
CA ARG A 268 16.20 20.16 0.71
C ARG A 268 14.97 21.04 0.62
N PRO A 269 14.28 21.31 1.73
CA PRO A 269 13.10 22.16 1.69
C PRO A 269 13.48 23.58 1.32
N ARG A 270 12.65 24.20 0.49
CA ARG A 270 12.72 25.62 0.17
C ARG A 270 11.38 26.09 -0.35
N GLU A 271 11.08 27.35 -0.12
CA GLU A 271 9.97 28.03 -0.79
C GLU A 271 10.07 27.86 -2.32
N GLY A 272 8.93 27.62 -2.95
CA GLY A 272 8.82 27.39 -4.39
C GLY A 272 9.22 25.97 -4.83
N LEU A 273 9.58 25.07 -3.92
CA LEU A 273 9.80 23.65 -4.26
C LEU A 273 8.47 23.02 -4.71
N ARG A 274 8.47 22.43 -5.90
CA ARG A 274 7.34 21.66 -6.46
C ARG A 274 7.69 20.18 -6.52
N MET A 275 6.74 19.33 -6.17
CA MET A 275 6.79 17.88 -6.31
C MET A 275 5.50 17.40 -6.95
N GLY A 276 5.51 16.32 -7.73
CA GLY A 276 4.25 15.64 -8.06
C GLY A 276 3.72 14.97 -6.79
N PHE A 277 2.40 14.97 -6.59
CA PHE A 277 1.80 14.53 -5.35
C PHE A 277 0.43 13.89 -5.53
N ALA A 278 0.23 12.75 -4.90
CA ALA A 278 -1.11 12.21 -4.65
C ALA A 278 -1.12 11.54 -3.28
N ILE A 279 -2.23 11.67 -2.57
CA ILE A 279 -2.50 10.90 -1.35
C ILE A 279 -3.74 10.04 -1.60
N SER A 280 -3.70 8.80 -1.11
CA SER A 280 -4.79 7.85 -1.26
C SER A 280 -5.04 7.09 0.03
N ILE A 281 -6.27 6.61 0.22
CA ILE A 281 -6.67 5.79 1.35
C ILE A 281 -7.22 4.47 0.79
N SER A 282 -6.65 3.37 1.25
CA SER A 282 -7.09 2.00 0.98
C SER A 282 -8.07 1.57 2.04
N ASP A 283 -8.98 0.70 1.64
CA ASP A 283 -10.17 0.33 2.38
C ASP A 283 -10.41 -1.18 2.33
N ASN A 284 -10.82 -1.77 3.45
CA ASN A 284 -11.15 -3.17 3.61
C ASN A 284 -12.14 -3.38 4.77
N ASP A 285 -13.38 -3.71 4.45
CA ASP A 285 -14.40 -3.97 5.48
C ASP A 285 -14.47 -5.44 5.89
N THR A 286 -13.63 -6.30 5.30
CA THR A 286 -13.75 -7.75 5.50
C THR A 286 -12.54 -8.32 6.27
N PRO A 287 -12.66 -8.50 7.61
CA PRO A 287 -11.66 -9.16 8.44
C PRO A 287 -11.21 -10.52 7.91
N GLY A 288 -9.92 -10.83 8.08
CA GLY A 288 -9.31 -12.08 7.66
C GLY A 288 -9.08 -12.23 6.15
N THR A 289 -9.42 -11.23 5.32
CA THR A 289 -9.27 -11.36 3.86
C THR A 289 -7.98 -10.79 3.31
N LEU A 290 -7.39 -9.78 3.96
CA LEU A 290 -6.25 -9.04 3.45
C LEU A 290 -6.45 -8.67 1.97
N ARG A 291 -7.55 -7.97 1.68
CA ARG A 291 -7.93 -7.55 0.33
C ARG A 291 -8.28 -6.08 0.35
N GLN A 292 -7.59 -5.31 -0.48
CA GLN A 292 -8.02 -3.94 -0.79
C GLN A 292 -9.36 -4.02 -1.54
N GLU A 293 -10.41 -3.44 -0.96
CA GLU A 293 -11.75 -3.40 -1.55
C GLU A 293 -11.91 -2.10 -2.34
N THR A 294 -11.56 -0.97 -1.73
CA THR A 294 -11.61 0.36 -2.36
C THR A 294 -10.26 1.09 -2.24
N LEU A 295 -10.00 2.03 -3.16
CA LEU A 295 -8.97 3.06 -3.02
C LEU A 295 -9.55 4.41 -3.42
N ILE A 296 -9.57 5.37 -2.51
CA ILE A 296 -9.88 6.78 -2.83
C ILE A 296 -8.61 7.61 -2.87
N SER A 297 -8.59 8.66 -3.68
CA SER A 297 -7.47 9.61 -3.79
C SER A 297 -7.94 11.06 -3.77
N ASN A 298 -7.02 11.97 -3.45
CA ASN A 298 -7.21 13.39 -3.75
C ASN A 298 -7.14 13.66 -5.26
N SER A 299 -6.46 12.81 -6.05
CA SER A 299 -6.37 12.95 -7.50
C SER A 299 -7.40 12.08 -8.23
N PRO A 300 -8.30 12.67 -9.05
CA PRO A 300 -9.38 11.93 -9.72
C PRO A 300 -8.92 10.93 -10.77
N TYR A 301 -7.71 11.11 -11.32
CA TYR A 301 -7.18 10.27 -12.40
C TYR A 301 -5.98 9.44 -11.96
N ARG A 302 -5.74 9.33 -10.64
CA ARG A 302 -4.55 8.68 -10.06
C ARG A 302 -4.29 7.31 -10.68
N ARG A 303 -3.12 7.17 -11.28
CA ARG A 303 -2.52 5.90 -11.70
C ARG A 303 -1.13 5.81 -11.11
N LEU A 304 -0.87 4.76 -10.33
CA LEU A 304 0.45 4.55 -9.71
C LEU A 304 1.58 4.59 -10.75
N THR A 305 1.39 4.00 -11.92
CA THR A 305 2.47 3.82 -12.90
C THR A 305 2.71 5.04 -13.78
N ASP A 306 1.88 6.09 -13.67
CA ASP A 306 1.93 7.28 -14.52
C ASP A 306 1.93 8.55 -13.64
N PRO A 307 3.12 9.10 -13.32
CA PRO A 307 3.26 10.29 -12.49
C PRO A 307 2.50 11.52 -13.01
N THR A 308 2.30 11.63 -14.34
CA THR A 308 1.57 12.76 -14.93
C THR A 308 0.09 12.81 -14.51
N THR A 309 -0.44 11.72 -13.95
CA THR A 309 -1.81 11.66 -13.41
C THR A 309 -1.92 12.11 -11.96
N TRP A 310 -0.80 12.38 -11.30
CA TRP A 310 -0.77 12.90 -9.94
C TRP A 310 -1.02 14.41 -9.96
N GLY A 311 -1.29 14.96 -8.78
CA GLY A 311 -1.34 16.41 -8.59
C GLY A 311 0.06 16.99 -8.39
N GLU A 312 0.08 18.19 -7.82
CA GLU A 312 1.31 18.88 -7.45
C GLU A 312 1.23 19.33 -5.98
N LEU A 313 2.35 19.25 -5.29
CA LEU A 313 2.57 19.83 -3.98
C LEU A 313 3.59 20.97 -4.12
N LEU A 314 3.22 22.14 -3.62
CA LEU A 314 4.07 23.33 -3.58
C LEU A 314 4.38 23.71 -2.12
N LEU A 315 5.64 24.01 -1.84
CA LEU A 315 6.06 24.61 -0.57
C LEU A 315 5.99 26.14 -0.64
N GLU A 316 5.15 26.74 0.18
CA GLU A 316 5.08 28.18 0.41
C GLU A 316 6.01 28.63 1.53
N GLY A 317 6.45 29.89 1.51
CA GLY A 317 7.30 30.48 2.55
C GLY A 317 6.56 31.31 3.60
N GLY A 318 5.29 31.67 3.35
CA GLY A 318 4.46 32.49 4.25
C GLY A 318 3.48 31.65 5.09
N SER A 319 2.59 32.29 5.85
CA SER A 319 1.45 31.59 6.47
C SER A 319 0.25 31.53 5.51
N PRO A 320 -0.69 30.59 5.69
CA PRO A 320 -1.96 30.60 4.98
C PRO A 320 -2.66 31.96 5.11
N ARG A 321 -3.27 32.45 4.02
CA ARG A 321 -4.02 33.71 3.99
C ARG A 321 -5.51 33.49 4.16
#